data_AF-A0A3G3MEU6-F1
#
_entry.id   AF-A0A3G3MEU6-F1
#
_cell.length_a   1.000
_cell.length_b   1.000
_cell.length_c   1.000
_cell.angle_alpha   90.00
_cell.angle_beta   90.00
_cell.angle_gamma   90.00
#
_symmetry.space_group_name_H-M   'P 1'
#
loop_
_entity.id
_entity.type
_entity.pdbx_description
1 polymer ?
#
loop_
_entity_poly.entity_id
_entity_poly.type
_entity_poly.pdbx_seq_one_letter_code
_entity_poly.pdbx_strand_id
1 'polypeptide(L)'
;MFYYFSILFLILSFFFFLMGMKFIYLFMYMLMEYNLIFLNTFELNFSIYIDWMTLYFMSFVCLISSMVMFYSQDYMSGENNKSRFILLVVLFVFSMMFMILSPNLISILLGWDG
;
A
#
# COMPACT_ATOMS: atom_id res chain seq x y z
N MET A 1 -21.27 0.51 0.88
CA MET A 1 -19.95 0.67 0.22
C MET A 1 -18.83 0.77 1.23
N PHE A 2 -18.83 1.74 2.14
CA PHE A 2 -17.76 1.88 3.15
C PHE A 2 -17.49 0.60 3.95
N TYR A 3 -18.53 -0.06 4.49
CA TYR A 3 -18.38 -1.33 5.21
C TYR A 3 -17.69 -2.44 4.39
N TYR A 4 -17.97 -2.52 3.09
CA TYR A 4 -17.32 -3.53 2.24
C TYR A 4 -15.82 -3.21 2.09
N PHE A 5 -15.46 -1.95 1.86
CA PHE A 5 -14.06 -1.53 1.77
C PHE A 5 -13.32 -1.66 3.11
N SER A 6 -13.97 -1.36 4.25
CA SER A 6 -13.35 -1.52 5.56
C SER A 6 -13.04 -3.00 5.85
N ILE A 7 -13.99 -3.91 5.57
CA ILE A 7 -13.77 -5.35 5.75
C ILE A 7 -12.68 -5.84 4.80
N LEU A 8 -12.64 -5.36 3.55
CA LEU A 8 -11.60 -5.72 2.59
C LEU A 8 -10.21 -5.31 3.08
N PHE A 9 -10.04 -4.07 3.55
CA PHE A 9 -8.75 -3.62 4.10
C PHE A 9 -8.37 -4.37 5.38
N LEU A 10 -9.34 -4.75 6.21
CA LEU A 10 -9.10 -5.58 7.39
C LEU A 10 -8.54 -6.96 6.99
N ILE A 11 -9.17 -7.64 6.04
CA ILE A 11 -8.71 -8.95 5.55
C ILE A 11 -7.31 -8.82 4.94
N LEU A 12 -7.06 -7.76 4.16
CA LEU A 12 -5.77 -7.49 3.55
C LEU A 12 -4.68 -7.24 4.62
N SER A 13 -5.00 -6.54 5.70
CA SER A 13 -4.06 -6.32 6.82
C SER A 13 -3.62 -7.63 7.47
N PHE A 14 -4.55 -8.54 7.74
CA PHE A 14 -4.24 -9.85 8.31
C PHE A 14 -3.43 -10.71 7.34
N PHE A 15 -3.73 -10.65 6.05
CA PHE A 15 -2.95 -11.34 5.02
C PHE A 15 -1.49 -10.88 5.00
N PHE A 16 -1.23 -9.57 4.98
CA PHE A 16 0.14 -9.04 5.01
C PHE A 16 0.87 -9.36 6.31
N PHE A 17 0.17 -9.32 7.44
CA PHE A 17 0.75 -9.71 8.73
C PHE A 17 1.23 -11.17 8.74
N LEU A 18 0.40 -12.10 8.25
CA LEU A 18 0.75 -13.52 8.15
C LEU A 18 1.91 -13.76 7.19
N MET A 19 1.94 -13.05 6.05
CA MET A 19 3.08 -13.09 5.13
C MET A 19 4.36 -12.55 5.78
N GLY A 20 4.27 -11.45 6.55
CA GLY A 20 5.40 -10.90 7.30
C GLY A 20 5.98 -11.92 8.28
N MET A 21 5.13 -12.65 9.02
CA MET A 21 5.57 -13.73 9.92
C MET A 21 6.31 -14.85 9.16
N LYS A 22 5.79 -15.25 7.99
CA LYS A 22 6.43 -16.27 7.15
C LYS A 22 7.81 -15.82 6.66
N PHE A 23 7.96 -14.55 6.27
CA PHE A 23 9.24 -13.98 5.83
C PHE A 23 10.27 -13.96 6.96
N ILE A 24 9.87 -13.64 8.20
CA ILE A 24 10.75 -13.78 9.38
C ILE A 24 11.20 -15.23 9.54
N TYR A 25 10.26 -16.18 9.56
CA TYR A 25 10.57 -17.58 9.86
C TYR A 25 11.53 -18.20 8.84
N LEU A 26 11.37 -17.85 7.56
CA LEU A 26 12.21 -18.35 6.48
C LEU A 26 13.48 -17.49 6.24
N PHE A 27 13.65 -16.39 6.96
CA PHE A 27 14.68 -15.37 6.71
C PHE A 27 14.78 -14.96 5.24
N MET A 28 13.63 -14.78 4.59
CA MET A 28 13.57 -14.42 3.17
C MET A 28 13.43 -12.91 2.97
N TYR A 29 14.04 -12.43 1.89
CA TYR A 29 13.82 -11.13 1.28
C TYR A 29 13.64 -11.33 -0.22
N MET A 30 12.88 -10.44 -0.86
CA MET A 30 12.66 -10.47 -2.30
C MET A 30 12.96 -9.08 -2.87
N LEU A 31 13.88 -9.04 -3.84
CA LEU A 31 14.19 -7.83 -4.60
C LEU A 31 13.93 -8.14 -6.08
N MET A 32 12.99 -7.42 -6.68
CA MET A 32 12.70 -7.49 -8.11
C MET A 32 13.15 -6.20 -8.78
N GLU A 33 14.01 -6.30 -9.79
CA GLU A 33 14.45 -5.16 -10.61
C GLU A 33 13.90 -5.30 -12.02
N TYR A 34 13.37 -4.21 -12.55
CA TYR A 34 12.90 -4.10 -13.92
C TYR A 34 13.52 -2.87 -14.58
N ASN A 35 14.32 -3.07 -15.60
CA ASN A 35 14.94 -1.97 -16.32
C ASN A 35 13.88 -1.29 -17.20
N LEU A 36 13.50 -0.05 -16.86
CA LEU A 36 12.53 0.74 -17.62
C LEU A 36 13.16 1.33 -18.88
N ILE A 37 14.31 1.99 -18.73
CA ILE A 37 14.94 2.75 -19.81
C ILE A 37 16.46 2.61 -19.70
N PHE A 38 17.10 2.27 -20.82
CA PHE A 38 18.54 2.32 -20.99
C PHE A 38 18.89 3.51 -21.88
N LEU A 39 19.50 4.56 -21.32
CA LEU A 39 20.00 5.72 -22.05
C LEU A 39 21.51 5.78 -21.94
N ASN A 40 22.23 5.17 -22.88
CA ASN A 40 23.69 5.11 -22.99
C ASN A 40 24.44 4.69 -21.72
N THR A 41 24.54 5.56 -20.71
CA THR A 41 25.20 5.34 -19.41
C THR A 41 24.26 5.42 -18.21
N PHE A 42 23.01 5.82 -18.43
CA PHE A 42 21.99 5.92 -17.39
C PHE A 42 20.96 4.81 -17.55
N GLU A 43 20.88 3.95 -16.54
CA GLU A 43 19.86 2.90 -16.42
C GLU A 43 18.82 3.32 -15.39
N LEU A 44 17.57 3.48 -15.85
CA LEU A 44 16.43 3.66 -14.97
C LEU A 44 15.84 2.30 -14.63
N ASN A 45 16.03 1.87 -13.39
CA ASN A 45 15.48 0.60 -12.91
C ASN A 45 14.30 0.88 -11.98
N PHE A 46 13.18 0.22 -12.24
CA PHE A 46 12.08 0.11 -11.29
C PHE A 46 12.32 -1.11 -10.42
N SER A 47 12.50 -0.88 -9.13
CA SER A 47 12.73 -1.95 -8.16
C SER A 47 11.60 -2.04 -7.15
N ILE A 48 11.28 -3.26 -6.75
CA ILE A 48 10.35 -3.60 -5.67
C ILE A 48 11.12 -4.41 -4.65
N TYR A 49 11.07 -3.98 -3.38
CA TYR A 49 11.71 -4.62 -2.25
C TYR A 49 10.67 -5.10 -1.25
N ILE A 50 10.65 -6.41 -0.99
CA ILE A 50 9.72 -7.05 -0.08
C ILE A 50 10.50 -7.78 1.01
N ASP A 51 10.36 -7.26 2.22
CA ASP A 51 10.90 -7.80 3.46
C ASP A 51 9.79 -7.98 4.48
N TRP A 52 10.09 -8.70 5.56
CA TRP A 52 9.23 -8.75 6.72
C TRP A 52 8.88 -7.34 7.24
N MET A 53 9.82 -6.39 7.22
CA MET A 53 9.56 -4.99 7.61
C MET A 53 8.56 -4.29 6.71
N THR A 54 8.70 -4.39 5.39
CA THR A 54 7.78 -3.74 4.45
C THR A 54 6.40 -4.38 4.53
N LEU A 55 6.31 -5.71 4.69
CA LEU A 55 5.05 -6.43 4.89
C LEU A 55 4.31 -6.01 6.18
N TYR A 56 5.03 -5.84 7.30
CA TYR A 56 4.39 -5.35 8.53
C TYR A 56 3.92 -3.90 8.40
N PHE A 57 4.70 -3.03 7.77
CA PHE A 57 4.28 -1.65 7.59
C PHE A 57 3.04 -1.54 6.69
N MET A 58 2.97 -2.32 5.61
CA MET A 58 1.76 -2.45 4.80
C MET A 58 0.56 -2.97 5.61
N SER A 59 0.77 -3.94 6.51
CA SER A 59 -0.31 -4.44 7.38
C SER A 59 -0.89 -3.34 8.28
N PHE A 60 -0.05 -2.47 8.85
CA PHE A 60 -0.51 -1.35 9.68
C PHE A 60 -1.25 -0.29 8.86
N VAL A 61 -0.76 0.04 7.66
CA VAL A 61 -1.43 1.01 6.78
C VAL A 61 -2.84 0.52 6.41
N CYS A 62 -3.00 -0.77 6.05
CA CYS A 62 -4.32 -1.36 5.81
C CYS A 62 -5.21 -1.38 7.07
N LEU A 63 -4.64 -1.63 8.24
CA LEU A 63 -5.41 -1.67 9.48
C LEU A 63 -5.95 -0.27 9.82
N ILE A 64 -5.11 0.76 9.75
CA ILE A 64 -5.51 2.14 10.00
C ILE A 64 -6.58 2.56 8.98
N SER A 65 -6.37 2.26 7.69
CA SER A 65 -7.35 2.61 6.65
C SER A 65 -8.69 1.90 6.84
N SER A 66 -8.70 0.65 7.31
CA SER A 66 -9.95 -0.06 7.64
C SER A 66 -10.78 0.68 8.70
N MET A 67 -10.12 1.22 9.74
CA MET A 67 -10.77 1.96 10.82
C MET A 67 -11.23 3.34 10.35
N VAL A 68 -10.44 4.03 9.53
CA VAL A 68 -10.84 5.31 8.92
C VAL A 68 -12.09 5.12 8.06
N MET A 69 -12.14 4.07 7.24
CA MET A 69 -13.29 3.78 6.40
C MET A 69 -14.53 3.41 7.22
N PHE A 70 -14.36 2.64 8.29
CA PHE A 70 -15.44 2.31 9.22
C PHE A 70 -16.04 3.57 9.86
N TYR A 71 -15.19 4.47 10.37
CA TYR A 71 -15.64 5.72 10.98
C TYR A 71 -16.30 6.66 9.97
N SER A 72 -15.78 6.72 8.74
CA SER A 72 -16.28 7.64 7.71
C SER A 72 -17.70 7.36 7.25
N GLN A 73 -18.21 6.13 7.46
CA GLN A 73 -19.58 5.76 7.11
C GLN A 73 -20.61 6.59 7.88
N ASP A 74 -20.43 6.73 9.20
CA ASP A 74 -21.35 7.48 10.04
C ASP A 74 -21.10 8.98 9.90
N TYR A 75 -19.82 9.37 9.78
CA TYR A 75 -19.41 10.76 9.61
C TYR A 75 -19.97 11.39 8.32
N MET A 76 -19.92 10.68 7.18
CA MET A 76 -20.40 11.17 5.89
C MET A 76 -21.85 10.77 5.59
N SER A 77 -22.60 10.26 6.57
CA SER A 77 -23.94 9.70 6.37
C SER A 77 -24.95 10.66 5.73
N GLY A 78 -24.76 11.98 5.83
CA GLY A 78 -25.63 13.01 5.22
C GLY A 78 -25.18 13.56 3.85
N GLU A 79 -23.99 13.21 3.35
CA GLU A 79 -23.41 13.91 2.18
C GLU A 79 -23.60 13.20 0.83
N ASN A 80 -23.88 13.96 -0.23
CA ASN A 80 -24.08 13.39 -1.57
C ASN A 80 -22.78 12.88 -2.23
N ASN A 81 -21.60 13.37 -1.82
CA ASN A 81 -20.31 13.02 -2.44
C ASN A 81 -19.56 11.86 -1.75
N LYS A 82 -20.27 11.04 -0.96
CA LYS A 82 -19.74 9.85 -0.26
C LYS A 82 -18.88 8.92 -1.13
N SER A 83 -19.30 8.67 -2.37
CA SER A 83 -18.60 7.77 -3.29
C SER A 83 -17.23 8.31 -3.74
N ARG A 84 -17.11 9.63 -3.95
CA ARG A 84 -15.84 10.27 -4.33
C ARG A 84 -14.84 10.21 -3.19
N PHE A 85 -15.29 10.44 -1.96
CA PHE A 85 -14.45 10.35 -0.78
C PHE A 85 -13.85 8.94 -0.60
N ILE A 86 -14.67 7.88 -0.74
CA ILE A 86 -14.19 6.48 -0.70
C ILE A 86 -13.07 6.27 -1.70
N LEU A 87 -13.27 6.74 -2.93
CA LEU A 87 -12.33 6.51 -4.03
C LEU A 87 -10.99 7.22 -3.79
N LEU A 88 -11.03 8.44 -3.25
CA LEU A 88 -9.84 9.18 -2.84
C LEU A 88 -9.07 8.46 -1.72
N VAL A 89 -9.76 7.93 -0.70
CA VAL A 89 -9.10 7.19 0.38
C VAL A 89 -8.47 5.90 -0.16
N VAL A 90 -9.15 5.18 -1.05
CA VAL A 90 -8.60 3.96 -1.66
C VAL A 90 -7.36 4.26 -2.50
N LEU A 91 -7.38 5.34 -3.31
CA LEU A 91 -6.22 5.77 -4.10
C LEU A 91 -5.05 6.17 -3.20
N PHE A 92 -5.30 6.90 -2.13
CA PHE A 92 -4.29 7.29 -1.15
C PHE A 92 -3.65 6.07 -0.46
N VAL A 93 -4.44 5.06 -0.09
CA VAL A 93 -3.87 3.83 0.48
C VAL A 93 -2.98 3.13 -0.54
N PHE A 94 -3.36 3.13 -1.82
CA PHE A 94 -2.59 2.48 -2.87
C PHE A 94 -1.28 3.22 -3.19
N SER A 95 -1.25 4.55 -3.21
CA SER A 95 -0.01 5.34 -3.36
C SER A 95 0.95 5.07 -2.21
N MET A 96 0.45 5.01 -0.99
CA MET A 96 1.24 4.66 0.20
C MET A 96 1.84 3.25 0.09
N MET A 97 1.10 2.26 -0.43
CA MET A 97 1.67 0.91 -0.63
C MET A 97 2.85 0.92 -1.61
N PHE A 98 2.79 1.68 -2.69
CA PHE A 98 3.92 1.78 -3.62
C PHE A 98 5.14 2.43 -2.99
N MET A 99 4.94 3.48 -2.18
CA MET A 99 6.03 4.15 -1.47
C MET A 99 6.77 3.18 -0.52
N ILE A 100 6.03 2.26 0.11
CA ILE A 100 6.59 1.28 1.06
C ILE A 100 7.41 0.20 0.33
N LEU A 101 6.99 -0.17 -0.87
CA LEU A 101 7.61 -1.23 -1.66
C LEU A 101 8.85 -0.76 -2.44
N SER A 102 9.00 0.54 -2.66
CA SER A 102 10.07 1.10 -3.48
C SER A 102 11.39 1.28 -2.71
N PRO A 103 12.50 0.66 -3.14
CA PRO A 103 13.82 0.96 -2.62
C PRO A 103 14.54 2.07 -3.44
N ASN A 104 14.01 2.46 -4.61
CA ASN A 104 14.60 3.51 -5.46
C ASN A 104 13.96 4.89 -5.22
N LEU A 105 14.77 5.95 -5.22
CA LEU A 105 14.29 7.34 -5.05
C LEU A 105 13.22 7.74 -6.08
N ILE A 106 13.36 7.27 -7.31
CA ILE A 106 12.42 7.60 -8.40
C ILE A 106 11.07 6.91 -8.18
N SER A 107 11.06 5.66 -7.69
CA SER A 107 9.80 4.97 -7.37
C SER A 107 9.17 5.48 -6.07
N ILE A 108 9.95 6.02 -5.13
CA ILE A 108 9.43 6.73 -3.95
C ILE A 108 8.70 8.01 -4.37
N LEU A 109 9.26 8.79 -5.30
CA LEU A 109 8.62 10.03 -5.79
C LEU A 109 7.25 9.76 -6.43
N LEU A 110 7.10 8.63 -7.15
CA LEU A 110 5.82 8.22 -7.71
C LEU A 110 4.76 7.89 -6.64
N GLY A 111 5.17 7.33 -5.50
CA GLY A 111 4.27 7.07 -4.37
C GLY A 111 3.99 8.30 -3.51
N TRP A 112 4.92 9.27 -3.50
CA TRP A 112 4.86 10.48 -2.66
C TRP A 112 3.84 11.52 -3.14
N ASP A 113 3.71 11.72 -4.46
CA ASP A 113 2.81 12.72 -5.06
C ASP A 113 1.33 12.25 -5.17
N GLY A 114 1.01 11.05 -4.67
CA GLY A 114 -0.29 10.39 -4.84
C GLY A 114 -1.36 10.72 -3.81
#